data_AF-A0AA43M0T8-F1
#
_entry.id   AF-A0AA43M0T8-F1
#
_cell.length_a   1.000
_cell.length_b   1.000
_cell.length_c   1.000
_cell.angle_alpha   90.00
_cell.angle_beta   90.00
_cell.angle_gamma   90.00
#
_symmetry.space_group_name_H-M   'P 1'
#
loop_
_entity.id
_entity.type
_entity.pdbx_description
1 polymer ?
#
loop_
_entity_poly.entity_id
_entity_poly.type
_entity_poly.pdbx_seq_one_letter_code
_entity_poly.pdbx_strand_id
1 'polypeptide(L)'
;MSAMKTLVRLEYSRYNLSRLGKYSRLLTALILVIGTVLIGIYLPGSRSSERIPFIYAALLVWSAVTALSAVSIVSFMNAGSRDWMLSFPHSRLKLLYAKMISLLGHSLQLTLAVLLAAVMLYLHSVRSGWYPPLSMAELLYLVAAYTLFILIFLPLAVVFGLAISLFLHPGKLALLLFIPYTALWMSPFIADGIYGTGYSGAQAAAPGSPGFMLYASLAVAAAGWPLGHLLMLLVAARGLGAEGQEVPSSNPSGTSRRFGSGTLRISRNAGLQKDTSTFMMLYRLYAGRTRRTEKHPAVLSLKLAVPPMVAAGAYFGITSNVESVVLSLMRSLFGLVITFSSVWVLLRSSSERKQLPWLLSFPQSRLALLLSGVAVVWTTAIRIMGILLLSAVAGSVAALIAGQTGLQDWSHTLIWLLYFFLFYVLALTVMLCLLQLEYYTMKAPVLGILMFPVSLLGLMGGVFLNKFFSLPAELHTGILPDWSILGWIALIGLPAALCCIPAGARYYHLSLSRPAGKKQA
;
A
#
# COMPACT_ATOMS: atom_id res chain seq x y z
N MET A 1 25.85 29.16 -5.38
CA MET A 1 25.10 27.91 -5.10
C MET A 1 23.67 28.10 -5.59
N SER A 2 23.14 27.29 -6.51
CA SER A 2 21.84 27.58 -7.15
C SER A 2 20.67 27.41 -6.17
N ALA A 3 19.62 28.24 -6.29
CA ALA A 3 18.41 28.16 -5.47
C ALA A 3 17.73 26.77 -5.53
N MET A 4 17.87 26.07 -6.66
CA MET A 4 17.39 24.69 -6.80
C MET A 4 18.15 23.72 -5.89
N LYS A 5 19.48 23.86 -5.80
CA LYS A 5 20.34 23.00 -4.97
C LYS A 5 20.05 23.19 -3.48
N THR A 6 19.71 24.40 -3.05
CA THR A 6 19.32 24.67 -1.66
C THR A 6 17.94 24.10 -1.34
N LEU A 7 16.95 24.28 -2.22
CA LEU A 7 15.61 23.68 -2.07
C LEU A 7 15.66 22.14 -2.02
N VAL A 8 16.43 21.52 -2.91
CA VAL A 8 16.63 20.06 -2.91
C VAL A 8 17.28 19.60 -1.60
N ARG A 9 18.30 20.32 -1.10
CA ARG A 9 18.94 19.98 0.18
C ARG A 9 17.99 20.12 1.37
N LEU A 10 17.12 21.14 1.36
CA LEU A 10 16.11 21.33 2.39
C LEU A 10 15.11 20.17 2.39
N GLU A 11 14.58 19.80 1.23
CA GLU A 11 13.68 18.65 1.11
C GLU A 11 14.37 17.34 1.50
N TYR A 12 15.60 17.11 1.02
CA TYR A 12 16.37 15.91 1.35
C TYR A 12 16.66 15.80 2.85
N SER A 13 16.93 16.93 3.52
CA SER A 13 17.21 16.96 4.96
C SER A 13 16.03 16.50 5.83
N ARG A 14 14.79 16.59 5.33
CA ARG A 14 13.58 16.13 6.03
C ARG A 14 13.53 14.61 6.17
N TYR A 15 14.05 13.91 5.17
CA TYR A 15 14.07 12.45 5.08
C TYR A 15 15.43 11.86 5.41
N ASN A 16 16.44 12.72 5.59
CA ASN A 16 17.80 12.27 5.84
C ASN A 16 17.87 11.51 7.17
N LEU A 17 18.21 10.23 7.08
CA LEU A 17 18.55 9.37 8.20
C LEU A 17 19.88 9.81 8.86
N SER A 18 20.36 11.03 8.61
CA SER A 18 21.62 11.54 9.16
C SER A 18 21.64 11.57 10.68
N ARG A 19 20.45 11.64 11.30
CA ARG A 19 20.23 11.55 12.74
C ARG A 19 20.42 10.13 13.29
N LEU A 20 20.36 9.12 12.44
CA LEU A 20 20.75 7.75 12.75
C LEU A 20 22.27 7.66 12.51
N GLY A 21 23.02 7.20 13.51
CA GLY A 21 24.47 7.03 13.42
C GLY A 21 24.90 6.19 12.21
N LYS A 22 26.17 6.32 11.80
CA LYS A 22 26.72 5.59 10.63
C LYS A 22 26.44 4.08 10.70
N TYR A 23 26.58 3.49 11.89
CA TYR A 23 26.31 2.08 12.16
C TYR A 23 24.84 1.70 11.99
N SER A 24 23.89 2.52 12.46
CA SER A 24 22.48 2.18 12.32
C SER A 24 21.98 2.32 10.88
N ARG A 25 22.54 3.24 10.09
CA ARG A 25 22.25 3.30 8.64
C ARG A 25 22.71 2.05 7.91
N LEU A 26 23.93 1.60 8.19
CA LEU A 26 24.47 0.38 7.59
C LEU A 26 23.66 -0.86 8.02
N LEU A 27 23.30 -0.94 9.31
CA LEU A 27 22.42 -1.97 9.83
C LEU A 27 21.05 -1.97 9.12
N THR A 28 20.41 -0.80 8.95
CA THR A 28 19.11 -0.72 8.26
C THR A 28 19.19 -1.15 6.80
N ALA A 29 20.27 -0.77 6.10
CA ALA A 29 20.48 -1.20 4.71
C ALA A 29 20.68 -2.72 4.63
N LEU A 30 21.47 -3.28 5.55
CA LEU A 30 21.75 -4.71 5.61
C LEU A 30 20.51 -5.54 5.98
N ILE A 31 19.68 -5.06 6.90
CA ILE A 31 18.37 -5.65 7.23
C ILE A 31 17.44 -5.62 6.01
N LEU A 32 17.41 -4.51 5.26
CA LEU A 32 16.58 -4.39 4.07
C LEU A 32 17.02 -5.38 2.98
N VAL A 33 18.33 -5.54 2.76
CA VAL A 33 18.88 -6.53 1.82
C VAL A 33 18.57 -7.95 2.27
N ILE A 34 18.90 -8.33 3.51
CA ILE A 34 18.64 -9.69 4.02
C ILE A 34 17.14 -10.00 3.99
N GLY A 35 16.33 -9.03 4.40
CA GLY A 35 14.88 -9.12 4.37
C GLY A 35 14.33 -9.37 2.96
N THR A 36 14.80 -8.60 1.97
CA THR A 36 14.38 -8.75 0.57
C THR A 36 14.82 -10.06 -0.06
N VAL A 37 16.02 -10.54 0.26
CA VAL A 37 16.50 -11.87 -0.15
C VAL A 37 15.65 -12.97 0.48
N LEU A 38 15.39 -12.91 1.79
CA LEU A 38 14.54 -13.90 2.47
C LEU A 38 13.15 -13.95 1.83
N ILE A 39 12.52 -12.80 1.55
CA ILE A 39 11.22 -12.76 0.85
C ILE A 39 11.29 -13.46 -0.49
N GLY A 40 12.30 -13.16 -1.29
CA GLY A 40 12.37 -13.69 -2.65
C GLY A 40 12.52 -15.22 -2.67
N ILE A 41 13.16 -15.82 -1.66
CA ILE A 41 13.24 -17.28 -1.50
C ILE A 41 11.83 -17.87 -1.31
N TYR A 42 10.95 -17.12 -0.65
CA TYR A 42 9.56 -17.48 -0.42
C TYR A 42 8.60 -17.00 -1.52
N LEU A 43 9.05 -16.44 -2.65
CA LEU A 43 8.14 -16.16 -3.78
C LEU A 43 7.80 -17.45 -4.55
N PRO A 44 6.56 -17.65 -5.04
CA PRO A 44 6.10 -18.89 -5.68
C PRO A 44 6.66 -19.14 -7.08
N GLY A 45 7.36 -18.17 -7.70
CA GLY A 45 7.89 -18.27 -9.07
C GLY A 45 9.26 -18.95 -9.21
N SER A 46 9.69 -19.77 -8.24
CA SER A 46 11.05 -20.29 -8.16
C SER A 46 11.45 -21.32 -9.24
N ARG A 47 10.66 -21.53 -10.30
CA ARG A 47 10.94 -22.54 -11.34
C ARG A 47 10.58 -22.14 -12.79
N SER A 48 10.12 -20.91 -13.05
CA SER A 48 9.64 -20.54 -14.39
C SER A 48 10.67 -19.80 -15.26
N SER A 49 11.57 -18.98 -14.70
CA SER A 49 12.64 -18.29 -15.47
C SER A 49 13.68 -17.61 -14.58
N GLU A 50 14.93 -17.56 -15.03
CA GLU A 50 16.06 -16.83 -14.43
C GLU A 50 15.84 -15.32 -14.26
N ARG A 51 14.86 -14.75 -14.99
CA ARG A 51 14.59 -13.30 -15.06
C ARG A 51 13.66 -12.80 -13.94
N ILE A 52 12.94 -13.72 -13.32
CA ILE A 52 11.91 -13.46 -12.31
C ILE A 52 12.40 -12.64 -11.11
N PRO A 53 13.60 -12.88 -10.54
CA PRO A 53 14.12 -12.07 -9.45
C PRO A 53 14.21 -10.58 -9.81
N PHE A 54 14.58 -10.27 -11.06
CA PHE A 54 14.75 -8.91 -11.55
C PHE A 54 13.43 -8.23 -11.90
N ILE A 55 12.44 -9.00 -12.39
CA ILE A 55 11.08 -8.49 -12.63
C ILE A 55 10.42 -8.11 -11.31
N TYR A 56 10.48 -8.99 -10.30
CA TYR A 56 9.94 -8.68 -8.97
C TYR A 56 10.69 -7.55 -8.29
N ALA A 57 12.01 -7.45 -8.48
CA ALA A 57 12.79 -6.31 -8.00
C ALA A 57 12.30 -4.99 -8.62
N ALA A 58 12.06 -4.96 -9.93
CA ALA A 58 11.54 -3.78 -10.61
C ALA A 58 10.13 -3.39 -10.12
N LEU A 59 9.23 -4.37 -9.95
CA LEU A 59 7.89 -4.16 -9.39
C LEU A 59 7.93 -3.69 -7.93
N LEU A 60 8.83 -4.24 -7.11
CA LEU A 60 9.01 -3.84 -5.72
C LEU A 60 9.52 -2.41 -5.63
N VAL A 61 10.53 -2.06 -6.43
CA VAL A 61 11.02 -0.67 -6.53
C VAL A 61 9.89 0.26 -6.95
N TRP A 62 9.13 -0.09 -7.99
CA TRP A 62 8.01 0.72 -8.45
C TRP A 62 6.97 0.94 -7.34
N SER A 63 6.50 -0.12 -6.69
CA SER A 63 5.50 -0.02 -5.63
C SER A 63 6.00 0.77 -4.41
N ALA A 64 7.25 0.56 -3.99
CA ALA A 64 7.83 1.28 -2.86
C ALA A 64 8.01 2.77 -3.16
N VAL A 65 8.52 3.11 -4.35
CA VAL A 65 8.78 4.51 -4.75
C VAL A 65 7.48 5.28 -4.93
N THR A 66 6.49 4.67 -5.58
CA THR A 66 5.15 5.27 -5.75
C THR A 66 4.46 5.47 -4.40
N ALA A 67 4.52 4.48 -3.49
CA ALA A 67 3.95 4.61 -2.16
C ALA A 67 4.62 5.71 -1.34
N LEU A 68 5.97 5.79 -1.37
CA LEU A 68 6.71 6.83 -0.66
C LEU A 68 6.37 8.24 -1.16
N SER A 69 6.30 8.43 -2.49
CA SER A 69 5.93 9.73 -3.07
C SER A 69 4.47 10.07 -2.81
N ALA A 70 3.55 9.10 -2.91
CA ALA A 70 2.13 9.24 -2.55
C ALA A 70 1.93 9.69 -1.11
N VAL A 71 2.55 8.98 -0.16
CA VAL A 71 2.48 9.31 1.27
C VAL A 71 3.05 10.71 1.51
N SER A 72 4.15 11.06 0.85
CA SER A 72 4.76 12.39 0.99
C SER A 72 3.83 13.54 0.56
N ILE A 73 2.99 13.34 -0.46
CA ILE A 73 2.07 14.38 -0.94
C ILE A 73 0.76 14.37 -0.15
N VAL A 74 0.21 13.21 0.19
CA VAL A 74 -1.01 13.09 1.00
C VAL A 74 -0.79 13.57 2.43
N SER A 75 0.38 13.28 3.01
CA SER A 75 0.75 13.77 4.34
C SER A 75 0.92 15.30 4.37
N PHE A 76 1.37 15.88 3.26
CA PHE A 76 1.54 17.32 3.09
C PHE A 76 0.18 18.02 3.03
N MET A 77 -0.75 17.52 2.22
CA MET A 77 -2.12 18.06 2.09
C MET A 77 -2.91 17.96 3.41
N ASN A 78 -2.66 16.93 4.22
CA ASN A 78 -3.34 16.73 5.51
C ASN A 78 -2.68 17.48 6.69
N ALA A 79 -1.52 18.12 6.50
CA ALA A 79 -0.87 18.89 7.55
C ALA A 79 -1.54 20.27 7.69
N GLY A 80 -2.44 20.42 8.67
CA GLY A 80 -3.17 21.67 8.92
C GLY A 80 -2.29 22.89 9.26
N SER A 81 -1.03 22.68 9.64
CA SER A 81 -0.01 23.73 9.63
C SER A 81 0.59 23.77 8.22
N ARG A 82 0.04 24.64 7.38
CA ARG A 82 0.48 24.93 5.99
C ARG A 82 2.01 25.02 5.94
N ASP A 83 2.62 23.93 5.46
CA ASP A 83 4.07 23.78 5.37
C ASP A 83 4.61 24.93 4.50
N TRP A 84 5.68 25.58 4.98
CA TRP A 84 6.56 26.55 4.30
C TRP A 84 6.61 26.48 2.76
N MET A 85 6.49 25.31 2.14
CA MET A 85 6.45 25.14 0.68
C MET A 85 5.35 26.01 0.04
N LEU A 86 4.21 26.23 0.71
CA LEU A 86 3.18 27.15 0.23
C LEU A 86 3.56 28.64 0.43
N SER A 87 4.39 28.96 1.43
CA SER A 87 4.83 30.32 1.76
C SER A 87 6.15 30.74 1.11
N PHE A 88 6.85 29.85 0.41
CA PHE A 88 8.11 30.18 -0.26
C PHE A 88 7.85 30.98 -1.55
N PRO A 89 8.65 32.04 -1.83
CA PRO A 89 8.48 32.93 -2.99
C PRO A 89 9.06 32.32 -4.27
N HIS A 90 8.68 31.07 -4.56
CA HIS A 90 9.10 30.34 -5.75
C HIS A 90 7.90 29.70 -6.44
N SER A 91 7.99 29.51 -7.76
CA SER A 91 6.91 28.89 -8.52
C SER A 91 6.64 27.47 -8.00
N ARG A 92 5.35 27.09 -7.95
CA ARG A 92 4.91 25.76 -7.47
C ARG A 92 5.60 24.63 -8.22
N LEU A 93 5.82 24.82 -9.52
CA LEU A 93 6.57 23.90 -10.36
C LEU A 93 8.03 23.71 -9.90
N LYS A 94 8.76 24.78 -9.56
CA LYS A 94 10.15 24.68 -9.07
C LYS A 94 10.23 23.94 -7.74
N LEU A 95 9.29 24.20 -6.84
CA LEU A 95 9.21 23.50 -5.55
C LEU A 95 8.89 22.00 -5.75
N LEU A 96 7.99 21.69 -6.68
CA LEU A 96 7.61 20.32 -6.99
C LEU A 96 8.77 19.56 -7.66
N TYR A 97 9.55 20.21 -8.53
CA TYR A 97 10.81 19.64 -9.03
C TYR A 97 11.82 19.39 -7.90
N ALA A 98 11.94 20.29 -6.92
CA ALA A 98 12.86 20.10 -5.80
C ALA A 98 12.46 18.88 -4.96
N LYS A 99 11.15 18.71 -4.72
CA LYS A 99 10.59 17.54 -4.05
C LYS A 99 10.79 16.25 -4.86
N MET A 100 10.56 16.28 -6.18
CA MET A 100 10.81 15.16 -7.07
C MET A 100 12.28 14.72 -7.03
N ILE A 101 13.23 15.65 -7.16
CA ILE A 101 14.67 15.33 -7.14
C ILE A 101 15.11 14.79 -5.78
N SER A 102 14.57 15.33 -4.68
CA SER A 102 14.81 14.81 -3.33
C SER A 102 14.33 13.35 -3.20
N LEU A 103 13.09 13.07 -3.60
CA LEU A 103 12.51 11.73 -3.59
C LEU A 103 13.26 10.78 -4.54
N LEU A 104 13.75 11.28 -5.67
CA LEU A 104 14.61 10.51 -6.59
C LEU A 104 15.91 10.08 -5.91
N GLY A 105 16.54 10.98 -5.14
CA GLY A 105 17.76 10.66 -4.38
C GLY A 105 17.55 9.56 -3.35
N HIS A 106 16.41 9.55 -2.65
CA HIS A 106 16.07 8.49 -1.69
C HIS A 106 15.69 7.18 -2.37
N SER A 107 14.93 7.25 -3.45
CA SER A 107 14.54 6.05 -4.21
C SER A 107 15.74 5.37 -4.87
N LEU A 108 16.76 6.11 -5.32
CA LEU A 108 17.99 5.54 -5.86
C LEU A 108 18.80 4.75 -4.81
N GLN A 109 18.79 5.16 -3.55
CA GLN A 109 19.40 4.37 -2.47
C GLN A 109 18.64 3.06 -2.22
N LEU A 110 17.30 3.11 -2.30
CA LEU A 110 16.45 1.93 -2.19
C LEU A 110 16.65 0.98 -3.38
N THR A 111 16.75 1.50 -4.61
CA THR A 111 16.95 0.67 -5.80
C THR A 111 18.24 -0.11 -5.74
N LEU A 112 19.32 0.50 -5.25
CA LEU A 112 20.61 -0.18 -5.09
C LEU A 112 20.50 -1.37 -4.15
N ALA A 113 19.82 -1.21 -3.01
CA ALA A 113 19.62 -2.29 -2.05
C ALA A 113 18.76 -3.43 -2.63
N VAL A 114 17.71 -3.10 -3.37
CA VAL A 114 16.81 -4.09 -4.00
C VAL A 114 17.48 -4.82 -5.15
N LEU A 115 18.28 -4.13 -5.98
CA LEU A 115 19.08 -4.75 -7.05
C LEU A 115 20.13 -5.70 -6.50
N LEU A 116 20.82 -5.30 -5.42
CA LEU A 116 21.78 -6.17 -4.75
C LEU A 116 21.08 -7.42 -4.20
N ALA A 117 19.90 -7.26 -3.62
CA ALA A 117 19.09 -8.40 -3.17
C ALA A 117 18.64 -9.30 -4.33
N ALA A 118 18.29 -8.75 -5.49
CA ALA A 118 17.91 -9.54 -6.66
C ALA A 118 19.06 -10.40 -7.20
N VAL A 119 20.28 -9.85 -7.24
CA VAL A 119 21.48 -10.59 -7.62
C VAL A 119 21.79 -11.69 -6.61
N MET A 120 21.71 -11.39 -5.31
CA MET A 120 21.89 -12.40 -4.26
C MET A 120 20.84 -13.51 -4.34
N LEU A 121 19.60 -13.16 -4.66
CA LEU A 121 18.53 -14.13 -4.89
C LEU A 121 18.82 -15.03 -6.08
N TYR A 122 19.26 -14.44 -7.19
CA TYR A 122 19.66 -15.20 -8.39
C TYR A 122 20.76 -16.21 -8.06
N LEU A 123 21.84 -15.76 -7.40
CA LEU A 123 22.94 -16.64 -6.99
C LEU A 123 22.48 -17.76 -6.05
N HIS A 124 21.57 -17.45 -5.10
CA HIS A 124 20.97 -18.46 -4.24
C HIS A 124 20.15 -19.47 -5.04
N SER A 125 19.33 -19.01 -5.97
CA SER A 125 18.47 -19.87 -6.80
C SER A 125 19.26 -20.76 -7.76
N VAL A 126 20.39 -20.30 -8.30
CA VAL A 126 21.31 -21.15 -9.08
C VAL A 126 21.92 -22.23 -8.17
N ARG A 127 22.37 -21.86 -6.96
CA ARG A 127 22.94 -22.81 -6.00
C ARG A 127 21.94 -23.85 -5.51
N SER A 128 20.66 -23.48 -5.37
CA SER A 128 19.59 -24.39 -4.97
C SER A 128 19.04 -25.23 -6.13
N GLY A 129 19.64 -25.13 -7.33
CA GLY A 129 19.23 -25.89 -8.51
C GLY A 129 17.89 -25.46 -9.11
N TRP A 130 17.45 -24.24 -8.82
CA TRP A 130 16.17 -23.71 -9.33
C TRP A 130 16.29 -23.19 -10.76
N TYR A 131 17.47 -22.68 -11.12
CA TYR A 131 17.77 -22.17 -12.45
C TYR A 131 19.08 -22.74 -12.99
N PRO A 132 19.21 -22.91 -14.32
CA PRO A 132 20.51 -23.13 -14.93
C PRO A 132 21.44 -21.93 -14.65
N PRO A 133 22.75 -22.16 -14.46
CA PRO A 133 23.71 -21.07 -14.37
C PRO A 133 23.83 -20.38 -15.74
N LEU A 134 23.57 -19.07 -15.77
CA LEU A 134 23.84 -18.25 -16.96
C LEU A 134 25.33 -18.06 -17.16
N SER A 135 25.74 -17.84 -18.41
CA SER A 135 27.09 -17.35 -18.68
C SER A 135 27.28 -15.96 -18.06
N MET A 136 28.52 -15.60 -17.71
CA MET A 136 28.80 -14.30 -17.08
C MET A 136 28.38 -13.12 -17.98
N ALA A 137 28.51 -13.27 -19.30
CA ALA A 137 28.09 -12.24 -20.26
C ALA A 137 26.57 -12.04 -20.27
N GLU A 138 25.79 -13.12 -20.23
CA GLU A 138 24.33 -13.07 -20.19
C GLU A 138 23.81 -12.51 -18.86
N LEU A 139 24.46 -12.86 -17.74
CA LEU A 139 24.15 -12.29 -16.43
C LEU A 139 24.36 -10.78 -16.44
N LEU A 140 25.51 -10.30 -16.92
CA LEU A 140 25.82 -8.88 -17.00
C LEU A 140 24.83 -8.16 -17.92
N TYR A 141 24.47 -8.76 -19.05
CA TYR A 141 23.47 -8.21 -19.96
C TYR A 141 22.08 -8.10 -19.31
N LEU A 142 21.65 -9.13 -18.59
CA LEU A 142 20.40 -9.14 -17.83
C LEU A 142 20.39 -8.04 -16.75
N VAL A 143 21.44 -7.97 -15.93
CA VAL A 143 21.57 -6.96 -14.87
C VAL A 143 21.59 -5.56 -15.48
N ALA A 144 22.34 -5.34 -16.57
CA ALA A 144 22.40 -4.05 -17.26
C ALA A 144 21.03 -3.63 -17.83
N ALA A 145 20.30 -4.55 -18.48
CA ALA A 145 18.99 -4.25 -19.05
C ALA A 145 17.97 -3.84 -17.97
N TYR A 146 17.89 -4.59 -16.87
CA TYR A 146 16.96 -4.29 -15.79
C TYR A 146 17.37 -3.06 -14.97
N THR A 147 18.68 -2.83 -14.74
CA THR A 147 19.15 -1.61 -14.07
C THR A 147 18.82 -0.37 -14.88
N LEU A 148 19.07 -0.40 -16.19
CA LEU A 148 18.75 0.70 -17.09
C LEU A 148 17.24 0.96 -17.13
N PHE A 149 16.43 -0.09 -17.25
CA PHE A 149 14.98 0.01 -17.18
C PHE A 149 14.53 0.66 -15.85
N ILE A 150 15.07 0.21 -14.71
CA ILE A 150 14.79 0.78 -13.38
C ILE A 150 15.13 2.26 -13.31
N LEU A 151 16.31 2.65 -13.79
CA LEU A 151 16.74 4.05 -13.76
C LEU A 151 15.84 4.96 -14.61
N ILE A 152 15.36 4.48 -15.76
CA ILE A 152 14.50 5.25 -16.66
C ILE A 152 13.08 5.39 -16.09
N PHE A 153 12.50 4.33 -15.49
CA PHE A 153 11.14 4.43 -14.94
C PHE A 153 11.11 5.11 -13.56
N LEU A 154 12.20 5.13 -12.79
CA LEU A 154 12.25 5.74 -11.45
C LEU A 154 11.66 7.16 -11.36
N PRO A 155 12.07 8.13 -12.22
CA PRO A 155 11.47 9.46 -12.20
C PRO A 155 9.97 9.44 -12.50
N LEU A 156 9.51 8.53 -13.36
CA LEU A 156 8.09 8.38 -13.69
C LEU A 156 7.29 7.85 -12.50
N ALA A 157 7.82 6.87 -11.77
CA ALA A 157 7.22 6.36 -10.55
C ALA A 157 7.09 7.45 -9.46
N VAL A 158 8.10 8.33 -9.32
CA VAL A 158 8.02 9.47 -8.39
C VAL A 158 6.92 10.44 -8.81
N VAL A 159 6.90 10.86 -10.08
CA VAL A 159 5.87 11.75 -10.63
C VAL A 159 4.47 11.15 -10.47
N PHE A 160 4.32 9.87 -10.73
CA PHE A 160 3.08 9.12 -10.56
C PHE A 160 2.54 9.20 -9.12
N GLY A 161 3.37 8.93 -8.11
CA GLY A 161 2.90 9.03 -6.74
C GLY A 161 2.64 10.47 -6.29
N LEU A 162 3.36 11.47 -6.80
CA LEU A 162 3.02 12.88 -6.59
C LEU A 162 1.67 13.25 -7.24
N ALA A 163 1.36 12.65 -8.39
CA ALA A 163 0.13 12.86 -9.14
C ALA A 163 -1.13 12.32 -8.44
N ILE A 164 -0.99 11.49 -7.40
CA ILE A 164 -2.11 11.07 -6.57
C ILE A 164 -2.84 12.26 -5.94
N SER A 165 -2.15 13.39 -5.74
CA SER A 165 -2.80 14.65 -5.33
C SER A 165 -3.90 15.13 -6.29
N LEU A 166 -3.81 14.81 -7.59
CA LEU A 166 -4.82 15.16 -8.58
C LEU A 166 -6.12 14.35 -8.41
N PHE A 167 -6.07 13.17 -7.79
CA PHE A 167 -7.27 12.41 -7.45
C PHE A 167 -8.09 13.08 -6.36
N LEU A 168 -7.45 13.89 -5.52
CA LEU A 168 -8.12 14.62 -4.45
C LEU A 168 -8.95 15.79 -5.02
N HIS A 169 -8.59 16.31 -6.19
CA HIS A 169 -9.33 17.38 -6.88
C HIS A 169 -9.59 16.98 -8.34
N PRO A 170 -10.62 16.16 -8.60
CA PRO A 170 -10.80 15.52 -9.88
C PRO A 170 -11.12 16.55 -10.97
N GLY A 171 -10.17 16.75 -11.90
CA GLY A 171 -10.43 17.35 -13.20
C GLY A 171 -10.48 16.27 -14.28
N LYS A 172 -11.42 16.36 -15.23
CA LYS A 172 -11.51 15.42 -16.38
C LYS A 172 -10.18 15.23 -17.11
N LEU A 173 -9.38 16.29 -17.21
CA LEU A 173 -8.06 16.29 -17.85
C LEU A 173 -6.99 15.51 -17.06
N ALA A 174 -7.11 15.44 -15.73
CA ALA A 174 -6.18 14.67 -14.90
C ALA A 174 -6.41 13.16 -15.07
N LEU A 175 -7.68 12.72 -15.14
CA LEU A 175 -8.02 11.32 -15.44
C LEU A 175 -7.59 10.91 -16.85
N LEU A 176 -7.79 11.78 -17.85
CA LEU A 176 -7.40 11.53 -19.24
C LEU A 176 -5.88 11.33 -19.41
N LEU A 177 -5.05 12.05 -18.66
CA LEU A 177 -3.59 11.91 -18.72
C LEU A 177 -3.08 10.77 -17.83
N PHE A 178 -3.70 10.51 -16.69
CA PHE A 178 -3.21 9.52 -15.72
C PHE A 178 -3.29 8.08 -16.23
N ILE A 179 -4.38 7.72 -16.92
CA ILE A 179 -4.57 6.37 -17.48
C ILE A 179 -3.50 6.02 -18.55
N PRO A 180 -3.31 6.81 -19.62
CA PRO A 180 -2.28 6.52 -20.61
C PRO A 180 -0.87 6.64 -20.04
N TYR A 181 -0.65 7.54 -19.06
CA TYR A 181 0.59 7.57 -18.28
C TYR A 181 0.82 6.17 -17.68
N THR A 182 -0.08 5.66 -16.83
CA THR A 182 0.10 4.33 -16.20
C THR A 182 0.29 3.19 -17.18
N ALA A 183 -0.50 3.17 -18.25
CA ALA A 183 -0.44 2.10 -19.23
C ALA A 183 0.93 2.04 -19.93
N LEU A 184 1.56 3.19 -20.19
CA LEU A 184 2.77 3.26 -21.02
C LEU A 184 3.97 2.53 -20.40
N TRP A 185 4.31 2.79 -19.14
CA TRP A 185 5.46 2.11 -18.51
C TRP A 185 5.09 0.84 -17.73
N MET A 186 3.80 0.59 -17.45
CA MET A 186 3.36 -0.70 -16.89
C MET A 186 3.15 -1.75 -17.99
N SER A 187 3.06 -1.34 -19.26
CA SER A 187 2.89 -2.24 -20.40
C SER A 187 3.87 -3.42 -20.45
N PRO A 188 5.17 -3.32 -20.07
CA PRO A 188 6.07 -4.47 -20.11
C PRO A 188 5.67 -5.54 -19.09
N PHE A 189 5.23 -5.12 -17.90
CA PHE A 189 4.76 -6.04 -16.85
C PHE A 189 3.40 -6.63 -17.18
N ILE A 190 2.50 -5.85 -17.78
CA ILE A 190 1.18 -6.31 -18.23
C ILE A 190 1.35 -7.34 -19.36
N ALA A 191 2.24 -7.06 -20.32
CA ALA A 191 2.57 -7.99 -21.38
C ALA A 191 3.19 -9.27 -20.84
N ASP A 192 4.09 -9.20 -19.86
CA ASP A 192 4.68 -10.39 -19.22
C ASP A 192 3.63 -11.23 -18.48
N GLY A 193 2.68 -10.58 -17.79
CA GLY A 193 1.58 -11.27 -17.12
C GLY A 193 0.56 -11.92 -18.07
N ILE A 194 0.30 -11.33 -19.24
CA ILE A 194 -0.68 -11.83 -20.22
C ILE A 194 -0.07 -12.91 -21.12
N TYR A 195 1.15 -12.67 -21.63
CA TYR A 195 1.78 -13.55 -22.62
C TYR A 195 2.74 -14.56 -22.00
N GLY A 196 3.21 -14.34 -20.77
CA GLY A 196 4.16 -15.23 -20.09
C GLY A 196 3.57 -16.57 -19.64
N THR A 197 2.24 -16.72 -19.61
CA THR A 197 1.54 -17.94 -19.19
C THR A 197 0.99 -18.76 -20.36
N GLY A 198 0.97 -18.23 -21.59
CA GLY A 198 0.19 -18.79 -22.70
C GLY A 198 0.97 -19.42 -23.85
N TYR A 199 2.28 -19.19 -24.00
CA TYR A 199 3.01 -19.60 -25.20
C TYR A 199 4.37 -20.26 -24.88
N SER A 200 4.42 -21.59 -25.01
CA SER A 200 5.66 -22.36 -25.06
C SER A 200 6.12 -22.52 -26.51
N GLY A 201 7.16 -21.80 -26.94
CA GLY A 201 7.75 -21.96 -28.28
C GLY A 201 8.73 -20.86 -28.70
N ALA A 202 9.37 -21.05 -29.86
CA ALA A 202 10.39 -20.16 -30.43
C ALA A 202 9.87 -18.78 -30.88
N GLN A 203 8.54 -18.56 -30.89
CA GLN A 203 7.91 -17.24 -31.09
C GLN A 203 7.75 -16.43 -29.78
N ALA A 204 8.20 -16.97 -28.65
CA ALA A 204 8.34 -16.21 -27.41
C ALA A 204 9.53 -15.25 -27.51
N ALA A 205 9.36 -14.12 -28.21
CA ALA A 205 10.01 -12.89 -27.80
C ALA A 205 9.46 -12.55 -26.41
N ALA A 206 9.96 -13.26 -25.39
CA ALA A 206 9.39 -13.27 -24.06
C ALA A 206 9.26 -11.82 -23.59
N PRO A 207 8.06 -11.37 -23.16
CA PRO A 207 7.84 -9.99 -22.72
C PRO A 207 8.65 -9.57 -21.48
N GLY A 208 9.47 -10.47 -20.93
CA GLY A 208 10.51 -10.21 -19.93
C GLY A 208 11.95 -10.37 -20.43
N SER A 209 12.21 -10.46 -21.75
CA SER A 209 13.58 -10.62 -22.25
C SER A 209 14.42 -9.34 -22.07
N PRO A 210 15.74 -9.46 -21.82
CA PRO A 210 16.60 -8.29 -21.65
C PRO A 210 16.57 -7.36 -22.87
N GLY A 211 16.47 -7.91 -24.09
CA GLY A 211 16.30 -7.11 -25.31
C GLY A 211 14.97 -6.34 -25.34
N PHE A 212 13.86 -6.99 -24.99
CA PHE A 212 12.56 -6.32 -24.88
C PHE A 212 12.56 -5.23 -23.80
N MET A 213 13.20 -5.47 -22.65
CA MET A 213 13.34 -4.47 -21.59
C MET A 213 14.13 -3.24 -22.03
N LEU A 214 15.14 -3.40 -22.89
CA LEU A 214 15.86 -2.27 -23.49
C LEU A 214 14.95 -1.48 -24.45
N TYR A 215 14.18 -2.14 -25.31
CA TYR A 215 13.21 -1.45 -26.17
C TYR A 215 12.10 -0.74 -25.36
N ALA A 216 11.59 -1.41 -24.32
CA ALA A 216 10.63 -0.82 -23.39
C ALA A 216 11.24 0.41 -22.70
N SER A 217 12.51 0.34 -22.28
CA SER A 217 13.20 1.47 -21.66
C SER A 217 13.30 2.67 -22.61
N LEU A 218 13.55 2.44 -23.90
CA LEU A 218 13.60 3.48 -24.92
C LEU A 218 12.21 4.10 -25.15
N ALA A 219 11.17 3.27 -25.26
CA ALA A 219 9.79 3.74 -25.39
C ALA A 219 9.34 4.57 -24.18
N VAL A 220 9.70 4.13 -22.97
CA VAL A 220 9.42 4.82 -21.71
C VAL A 220 10.20 6.14 -21.62
N ALA A 221 11.44 6.20 -22.09
CA ALA A 221 12.20 7.46 -22.15
C ALA A 221 11.59 8.44 -23.17
N ALA A 222 11.27 7.96 -24.37
CA ALA A 222 10.78 8.80 -25.47
C ALA A 222 9.39 9.38 -25.19
N ALA A 223 8.45 8.55 -24.71
CA ALA A 223 7.06 8.96 -24.49
C ALA A 223 6.74 9.23 -23.02
N GLY A 224 7.38 8.54 -22.07
CA GLY A 224 7.09 8.68 -20.64
C GLY A 224 7.60 9.99 -20.05
N TRP A 225 8.81 10.45 -20.40
CA TRP A 225 9.34 11.73 -19.91
C TRP A 225 8.50 12.97 -20.29
N PRO A 226 8.12 13.18 -21.57
CA PRO A 226 7.27 14.32 -21.92
C PRO A 226 5.92 14.24 -21.22
N LEU A 227 5.32 13.05 -21.11
CA LEU A 227 4.04 12.88 -20.43
C LEU A 227 4.16 13.12 -18.92
N GLY A 228 5.27 12.71 -18.31
CA GLY A 228 5.61 13.02 -16.92
C GLY A 228 5.80 14.52 -16.67
N HIS A 229 6.43 15.23 -17.60
CA HIS A 229 6.58 16.69 -17.53
C HIS A 229 5.21 17.40 -17.58
N LEU A 230 4.33 16.98 -18.50
CA LEU A 230 2.96 17.49 -18.58
C LEU A 230 2.17 17.22 -17.30
N LEU A 231 2.34 16.04 -16.72
CA LEU A 231 1.72 15.68 -15.45
C LEU A 231 2.22 16.55 -14.30
N MET A 232 3.53 16.80 -14.23
CA MET A 232 4.13 17.71 -13.25
C MET A 232 3.59 19.14 -13.35
N LEU A 233 3.40 19.65 -14.57
CA LEU A 233 2.76 20.95 -14.82
C LEU A 233 1.33 20.96 -14.27
N LEU A 234 0.58 19.89 -14.51
CA LEU A 234 -0.81 19.74 -14.04
C LEU A 234 -0.88 19.64 -12.52
N VAL A 235 0.02 18.87 -11.88
CA VAL A 235 0.11 18.78 -10.41
C VAL A 235 0.47 20.14 -9.81
N ALA A 236 1.42 20.86 -10.39
CA ALA A 236 1.80 22.19 -9.91
C ALA A 236 0.64 23.20 -10.02
N ALA A 237 -0.11 23.16 -11.13
CA ALA A 237 -1.21 24.09 -11.40
C ALA A 237 -2.48 23.77 -10.60
N ARG A 238 -2.89 22.50 -10.54
CA ARG A 238 -4.17 22.08 -9.93
C ARG A 238 -4.03 21.42 -8.56
N GLY A 239 -2.97 20.63 -8.36
CA GLY A 239 -2.71 19.95 -7.09
C GLY A 239 -2.20 20.90 -6.00
N LEU A 240 -1.28 21.82 -6.35
CA LEU A 240 -0.72 22.80 -5.40
C LEU A 240 -1.29 24.22 -5.56
N GLY A 241 -1.84 24.56 -6.73
CA GLY A 241 -2.38 25.91 -7.00
C GLY A 241 -3.75 26.16 -6.36
N ALA A 242 -4.62 25.14 -6.33
CA ALA A 242 -5.95 25.23 -5.70
C ALA A 242 -5.87 25.50 -4.19
N GLU A 243 -4.84 25.00 -3.51
CA GLU A 243 -4.61 25.23 -2.08
C GLU A 243 -4.25 26.68 -1.72
N GLY A 244 -3.78 27.47 -2.70
CA GLY A 244 -3.50 28.89 -2.54
C GLY A 244 -4.69 29.81 -2.82
N GLN A 245 -5.75 29.30 -3.46
CA GLN A 245 -6.89 30.10 -3.94
C GLN A 245 -8.22 29.82 -3.23
N GLU A 246 -8.32 28.77 -2.41
CA GLU A 246 -9.49 28.56 -1.55
C GLU A 246 -9.28 29.09 -0.13
N VAL A 247 -9.07 30.40 -0.03
CA VAL A 247 -9.85 31.18 0.93
C VAL A 247 -10.71 32.10 0.07
N PRO A 248 -11.95 31.70 -0.29
CA PRO A 248 -12.96 32.72 -0.37
C PRO A 248 -12.94 33.35 1.02
N SER A 249 -12.41 34.57 1.10
CA SER A 249 -12.89 35.51 2.08
C SER A 249 -14.40 35.48 1.91
N SER A 250 -15.08 34.69 2.73
CA SER A 250 -16.47 34.93 3.03
C SER A 250 -16.47 36.32 3.64
N ASN A 251 -16.58 37.33 2.77
CA ASN A 251 -17.13 38.60 3.18
C ASN A 251 -18.38 38.25 3.96
N PRO A 252 -18.50 38.69 5.22
CA PRO A 252 -19.73 38.54 5.97
C PRO A 252 -20.71 39.55 5.35
N SER A 253 -21.25 39.25 4.17
CA SER A 253 -22.39 39.97 3.63
C SER A 253 -23.61 39.52 4.45
N GLY A 254 -23.78 40.22 5.56
CA GLY A 254 -25.08 40.69 6.05
C GLY A 254 -26.26 39.76 5.87
N THR A 255 -26.35 38.75 6.73
CA THR A 255 -27.61 38.47 7.42
C THR A 255 -27.32 38.45 8.90
N SER A 256 -27.51 39.60 9.51
CA SER A 256 -27.56 39.84 10.94
C SER A 256 -28.70 39.05 11.60
N ARG A 257 -28.55 37.73 11.73
CA ARG A 257 -29.25 37.03 12.80
C ARG A 257 -28.45 37.26 14.07
N ARG A 258 -28.88 38.30 14.79
CA ARG A 258 -28.57 38.59 16.20
C ARG A 258 -28.17 37.30 16.92
N PHE A 259 -26.88 37.15 17.22
CA PHE A 259 -26.46 36.35 18.36
C PHE A 259 -26.99 37.08 19.59
N GLY A 260 -28.23 36.77 19.95
CA GLY A 260 -28.71 37.03 21.28
C GLY A 260 -27.72 36.37 22.24
N SER A 261 -27.26 37.15 23.21
CA SER A 261 -26.67 36.71 24.46
C SER A 261 -27.64 35.76 25.19
N GLY A 262 -27.83 34.57 24.63
CA GLY A 262 -28.41 33.43 25.27
C GLY A 262 -27.23 32.66 25.83
N THR A 263 -27.01 32.80 27.13
CA THR A 263 -26.33 31.80 27.93
C THR A 263 -26.66 30.42 27.36
N LEU A 264 -25.63 29.70 26.91
CA LEU A 264 -25.71 28.29 26.55
C LEU A 264 -26.24 27.56 27.79
N ARG A 265 -27.57 27.48 27.92
CA ARG A 265 -28.23 26.44 28.69
C ARG A 265 -27.81 25.16 28.00
N ILE A 266 -26.72 24.59 28.51
CA ILE A 266 -26.45 23.16 28.46
C ILE A 266 -27.77 22.53 28.88
N SER A 267 -28.58 22.12 27.90
CA SER A 267 -29.86 21.50 28.21
C SER A 267 -29.50 20.23 28.96
N ARG A 268 -29.92 20.21 30.21
CA ARG A 268 -29.72 19.14 31.17
C ARG A 268 -30.67 17.99 30.80
N ASN A 269 -30.59 17.52 29.56
CA ASN A 269 -31.24 16.32 29.07
C ASN A 269 -30.21 15.20 28.84
N ALA A 270 -29.12 15.22 29.62
CA ALA A 270 -28.18 14.12 29.77
C ALA A 270 -28.71 13.04 30.74
N GLY A 271 -30.02 12.75 30.68
CA GLY A 271 -30.68 11.75 31.51
C GLY A 271 -30.90 10.40 30.82
N LEU A 272 -30.69 10.31 29.50
CA LEU A 272 -31.03 9.12 28.70
C LEU A 272 -29.93 8.63 27.74
N GLN A 273 -28.67 8.88 28.08
CA GLN A 273 -27.50 8.33 27.35
C GLN A 273 -26.44 7.80 28.32
N LYS A 274 -26.89 7.18 29.43
CA LYS A 274 -26.00 6.78 30.52
C LYS A 274 -25.10 5.58 30.20
N ASP A 275 -25.35 4.86 29.10
CA ASP A 275 -24.58 3.65 28.75
C ASP A 275 -24.07 3.62 27.30
N THR A 276 -23.81 4.77 26.65
CA THR A 276 -22.90 4.71 25.49
C THR A 276 -21.49 4.50 26.02
N SER A 277 -21.06 3.23 26.03
CA SER A 277 -19.73 2.81 26.49
C SER A 277 -18.66 3.74 25.93
N THR A 278 -17.72 4.16 26.78
CA THR A 278 -16.78 5.23 26.40
C THR A 278 -15.87 4.84 25.23
N PHE A 279 -15.69 3.52 25.02
CA PHE A 279 -15.14 2.95 23.81
C PHE A 279 -15.92 3.32 22.54
N MET A 280 -17.25 3.26 22.58
CA MET A 280 -18.12 3.57 21.44
C MET A 280 -18.02 5.04 21.03
N MET A 281 -17.81 5.95 21.99
CA MET A 281 -17.59 7.37 21.69
C MET A 281 -16.28 7.58 20.93
N LEU A 282 -15.19 6.93 21.37
CA LEU A 282 -13.90 6.97 20.66
C LEU A 282 -13.99 6.32 19.27
N TYR A 283 -14.65 5.16 19.18
CA TYR A 283 -14.90 4.50 17.90
C TYR A 283 -15.68 5.40 16.93
N ARG A 284 -16.75 6.07 17.40
CA ARG A 284 -17.53 7.02 16.59
C ARG A 284 -16.70 8.21 16.13
N LEU A 285 -15.76 8.69 16.95
CA LEU A 285 -14.85 9.77 16.56
C LEU A 285 -13.93 9.35 15.41
N TYR A 286 -13.30 8.19 15.52
CA TYR A 286 -12.46 7.66 14.44
C TYR A 286 -13.28 7.29 13.19
N ALA A 287 -14.45 6.67 13.36
CA ALA A 287 -15.36 6.35 12.26
C ALA A 287 -15.94 7.61 11.58
N GLY A 288 -16.11 8.71 12.32
CA GLY A 288 -16.49 10.00 11.76
C GLY A 288 -15.44 10.54 10.79
N ARG A 289 -14.15 10.32 11.09
CA ARG A 289 -13.03 10.71 10.23
C ARG A 289 -12.98 9.86 8.96
N THR A 290 -13.17 8.54 9.08
CA THR A 290 -13.21 7.66 7.90
C THR A 290 -14.43 7.92 7.03
N ARG A 291 -15.60 8.23 7.61
CA ARG A 291 -16.77 8.68 6.85
C ARG A 291 -16.50 9.95 6.04
N ARG A 292 -15.66 10.86 6.54
CA ARG A 292 -15.27 12.06 5.79
C ARG A 292 -14.41 11.72 4.58
N THR A 293 -13.47 10.78 4.71
CA THR A 293 -12.66 10.29 3.58
C THR A 293 -13.49 9.44 2.61
N GLU A 294 -14.49 8.71 3.08
CA GLU A 294 -15.38 7.91 2.25
C GLU A 294 -16.33 8.74 1.37
N LYS A 295 -16.63 9.99 1.75
CA LYS A 295 -17.41 10.93 0.94
C LYS A 295 -16.63 11.53 -0.21
N HIS A 296 -15.33 11.22 -0.32
CA HIS A 296 -14.49 11.72 -1.39
C HIS A 296 -14.96 11.16 -2.75
N PRO A 297 -15.10 11.98 -3.82
CA PRO A 297 -15.66 11.53 -5.10
C PRO A 297 -14.89 10.35 -5.72
N ALA A 298 -13.56 10.34 -5.61
CA ALA A 298 -12.73 9.22 -6.07
C ALA A 298 -13.00 7.89 -5.31
N VAL A 299 -13.30 7.97 -4.01
CA VAL A 299 -13.64 6.79 -3.20
C VAL A 299 -15.06 6.33 -3.51
N LEU A 300 -15.99 7.26 -3.74
CA LEU A 300 -17.34 6.95 -4.19
C LEU A 300 -17.34 6.26 -5.56
N SER A 301 -16.57 6.77 -6.53
CA SER A 301 -16.45 6.14 -7.85
C SER A 301 -15.85 4.74 -7.75
N LEU A 302 -14.83 4.54 -6.90
CA LEU A 302 -14.24 3.22 -6.67
C LEU A 302 -15.26 2.25 -6.03
N LYS A 303 -16.02 2.70 -5.03
CA LYS A 303 -17.08 1.91 -4.38
C LYS A 303 -18.20 1.52 -5.34
N LEU A 304 -18.48 2.35 -6.36
CA LEU A 304 -19.48 2.08 -7.38
C LEU A 304 -18.95 1.17 -8.50
N ALA A 305 -17.67 1.32 -8.90
CA ALA A 305 -17.10 0.59 -10.03
C ALA A 305 -16.58 -0.82 -9.67
N VAL A 306 -16.00 -1.00 -8.49
CA VAL A 306 -15.35 -2.27 -8.11
C VAL A 306 -16.36 -3.43 -7.97
N PRO A 307 -17.49 -3.30 -7.26
CA PRO A 307 -18.47 -4.39 -7.14
C PRO A 307 -18.97 -4.96 -8.47
N PRO A 308 -19.43 -4.16 -9.46
CA PRO A 308 -19.87 -4.70 -10.74
C PRO A 308 -18.73 -5.28 -11.57
N MET A 309 -17.51 -4.73 -11.50
CA MET A 309 -16.34 -5.33 -12.17
C MET A 309 -16.01 -6.72 -11.61
N VAL A 310 -16.12 -6.89 -10.30
CA VAL A 310 -15.89 -8.17 -9.62
C VAL A 310 -17.00 -9.17 -9.96
N ALA A 311 -18.26 -8.73 -9.98
CA ALA A 311 -19.38 -9.56 -10.40
C ALA A 311 -19.25 -10.01 -11.87
N ALA A 312 -18.86 -9.10 -12.76
CA ALA A 312 -18.59 -9.42 -14.17
C ALA A 312 -17.40 -10.39 -14.30
N GLY A 313 -16.32 -10.17 -13.56
CA GLY A 313 -15.16 -11.08 -13.54
C GLY A 313 -15.51 -12.49 -13.07
N ALA A 314 -16.39 -12.61 -12.05
CA ALA A 314 -16.89 -13.91 -11.59
C ALA A 314 -17.80 -14.58 -12.65
N TYR A 315 -18.72 -13.82 -13.26
CA TYR A 315 -19.58 -14.32 -14.32
C TYR A 315 -18.76 -14.84 -15.52
N PHE A 316 -17.89 -14.00 -16.10
CA PHE A 316 -17.09 -14.37 -17.28
C PHE A 316 -16.02 -15.42 -16.97
N GLY A 317 -15.38 -15.38 -15.79
CA GLY A 317 -14.38 -16.37 -15.43
C GLY A 317 -14.96 -17.78 -15.34
N ILE A 318 -16.20 -17.90 -14.85
CA ILE A 318 -16.95 -19.15 -14.84
C ILE A 318 -17.29 -19.61 -16.26
N THR A 319 -17.72 -18.71 -17.15
CA THR A 319 -18.06 -19.06 -18.55
C THR A 319 -16.90 -19.64 -19.36
N SER A 320 -15.66 -19.33 -18.97
CA SER A 320 -14.46 -19.80 -19.65
C SER A 320 -14.01 -21.21 -19.22
N ASN A 321 -14.79 -21.90 -18.37
CA ASN A 321 -14.43 -23.18 -17.73
C ASN A 321 -13.13 -23.12 -16.90
N VAL A 322 -12.74 -21.93 -16.43
CA VAL A 322 -11.54 -21.74 -15.60
C VAL A 322 -11.94 -21.22 -14.22
N GLU A 323 -12.52 -22.09 -13.40
CA GLU A 323 -12.86 -21.78 -11.99
C GLU A 323 -11.64 -21.24 -11.21
N SER A 324 -10.46 -21.74 -11.54
CA SER A 324 -9.19 -21.33 -10.94
C SER A 324 -8.88 -19.83 -11.16
N VAL A 325 -9.37 -19.21 -12.25
CA VAL A 325 -9.19 -17.77 -12.52
C VAL A 325 -10.03 -16.94 -11.56
N VAL A 326 -11.30 -17.30 -11.32
CA VAL A 326 -12.18 -16.58 -10.40
C VAL A 326 -11.63 -16.67 -8.97
N LEU A 327 -11.24 -17.87 -8.55
CA LEU A 327 -10.68 -18.10 -7.22
C LEU A 327 -9.32 -17.40 -7.03
N SER A 328 -8.46 -17.39 -8.05
CA SER A 328 -7.18 -16.65 -8.03
C SER A 328 -7.40 -15.14 -7.96
N LEU A 329 -8.36 -14.60 -8.72
CA LEU A 329 -8.74 -13.20 -8.66
C LEU A 329 -9.20 -12.80 -7.26
N MET A 330 -10.11 -13.57 -6.65
CA MET A 330 -10.63 -13.28 -5.30
C MET A 330 -9.53 -13.37 -4.23
N ARG A 331 -8.66 -14.37 -4.33
CA ARG A 331 -7.47 -14.54 -3.49
C ARG A 331 -6.57 -13.29 -3.54
N SER A 332 -6.32 -12.75 -4.74
CA SER A 332 -5.53 -11.54 -4.92
C SER A 332 -6.20 -10.28 -4.35
N LEU A 333 -7.52 -10.13 -4.55
CA LEU A 333 -8.29 -8.99 -4.06
C LEU A 333 -8.36 -8.97 -2.52
N PHE A 334 -8.60 -10.12 -1.88
CA PHE A 334 -8.56 -10.22 -0.42
C PHE A 334 -7.16 -9.95 0.13
N GLY A 335 -6.12 -10.46 -0.52
CA GLY A 335 -4.73 -10.14 -0.21
C GLY A 335 -4.47 -8.62 -0.24
N LEU A 336 -4.95 -7.92 -1.26
CA LEU A 336 -4.81 -6.46 -1.40
C LEU A 336 -5.50 -5.71 -0.25
N VAL A 337 -6.66 -6.17 0.22
CA VAL A 337 -7.33 -5.55 1.38
C VAL A 337 -6.48 -5.66 2.64
N ILE A 338 -5.80 -6.78 2.86
CA ILE A 338 -4.87 -6.94 4.00
C ILE A 338 -3.69 -5.97 3.87
N THR A 339 -3.07 -5.90 2.70
CA THR A 339 -1.92 -5.02 2.50
C THR A 339 -2.31 -3.56 2.71
N PHE A 340 -3.45 -3.12 2.15
CA PHE A 340 -3.97 -1.77 2.37
C PHE A 340 -4.25 -1.47 3.85
N SER A 341 -4.86 -2.42 4.56
CA SER A 341 -5.17 -2.26 5.98
C SER A 341 -3.90 -2.20 6.84
N SER A 342 -2.88 -2.98 6.52
CA SER A 342 -1.58 -2.95 7.20
C SER A 342 -0.85 -1.62 7.00
N VAL A 343 -0.83 -1.11 5.75
CA VAL A 343 -0.28 0.20 5.41
C VAL A 343 -1.04 1.30 6.14
N TRP A 344 -2.37 1.20 6.21
CA TRP A 344 -3.18 2.17 6.94
C TRP A 344 -2.80 2.22 8.42
N VAL A 345 -2.68 1.09 9.11
CA VAL A 345 -2.26 1.07 10.53
C VAL A 345 -0.86 1.66 10.73
N LEU A 346 0.10 1.31 9.85
CA LEU A 346 1.47 1.85 9.91
C LEU A 346 1.53 3.36 9.66
N LEU A 347 0.77 3.86 8.68
CA LEU A 347 0.70 5.30 8.40
C LEU A 347 -0.06 6.04 9.51
N ARG A 348 -1.06 5.39 10.11
CA ARG A 348 -1.84 5.95 11.21
C ARG A 348 -0.94 6.29 12.40
N SER A 349 0.00 5.42 12.80
CA SER A 349 0.93 5.69 13.91
C SER A 349 1.69 7.02 13.72
N SER A 350 2.13 7.31 12.49
CA SER A 350 2.82 8.55 12.15
C SER A 350 1.92 9.79 12.20
N SER A 351 0.68 9.67 11.73
CA SER A 351 -0.29 10.76 11.70
C SER A 351 -0.87 11.07 13.09
N GLU A 352 -1.07 10.04 13.90
CA GLU A 352 -1.65 10.14 15.23
C GLU A 352 -0.68 10.78 16.20
N ARG A 353 0.64 10.63 16.01
CA ARG A 353 1.66 11.26 16.84
C ARG A 353 1.42 12.75 17.11
N LYS A 354 0.88 13.49 16.12
CA LYS A 354 0.55 14.92 16.27
C LYS A 354 -0.68 15.17 17.15
N GLN A 355 -1.66 14.28 17.07
CA GLN A 355 -2.92 14.36 17.81
C GLN A 355 -2.87 13.59 19.13
N LEU A 356 -1.81 12.82 19.34
CA LEU A 356 -1.61 11.94 20.48
C LEU A 356 -1.59 12.69 21.83
N PRO A 357 -1.05 13.92 21.95
CA PRO A 357 -1.18 14.70 23.20
C PRO A 357 -2.63 15.03 23.54
N TRP A 358 -3.43 15.36 22.52
CA TRP A 358 -4.87 15.60 22.68
C TRP A 358 -5.63 14.30 22.95
N LEU A 359 -5.30 13.21 22.27
CA LEU A 359 -5.92 11.90 22.48
C LEU A 359 -5.61 11.32 23.87
N LEU A 360 -4.40 11.54 24.39
CA LEU A 360 -4.01 11.13 25.74
C LEU A 360 -4.61 12.02 26.84
N SER A 361 -5.15 13.19 26.49
CA SER A 361 -5.88 14.06 27.44
C SER A 361 -7.28 13.54 27.77
N PHE A 362 -7.81 12.60 26.98
CA PHE A 362 -9.07 11.95 27.31
C PHE A 362 -8.90 11.07 28.56
N PRO A 363 -9.87 11.08 29.49
CA PRO A 363 -9.84 10.26 30.70
C PRO A 363 -10.18 8.80 30.37
N GLN A 364 -9.36 8.16 29.52
CA GLN A 364 -9.60 6.85 28.95
C GLN A 364 -8.37 5.95 29.07
N SER A 365 -8.61 4.63 29.14
CA SER A 365 -7.51 3.68 29.16
C SER A 365 -6.78 3.69 27.80
N ARG A 366 -5.46 3.60 27.84
CA ARG A 366 -4.61 3.58 26.63
C ARG A 366 -4.95 2.41 25.71
N LEU A 367 -5.45 1.30 26.30
CA LEU A 367 -5.93 0.14 25.57
C LEU A 367 -7.20 0.47 24.76
N ALA A 368 -8.18 1.16 25.36
CA ALA A 368 -9.39 1.56 24.65
C ALA A 368 -9.10 2.55 23.50
N LEU A 369 -8.15 3.46 23.69
CA LEU A 369 -7.70 4.39 22.64
C LEU A 369 -7.06 3.68 21.45
N LEU A 370 -6.18 2.71 21.71
CA LEU A 370 -5.52 1.94 20.65
C LEU A 370 -6.53 1.01 19.94
N LEU A 371 -7.32 0.27 20.72
CA LEU A 371 -8.26 -0.73 20.21
C LEU A 371 -9.41 -0.08 19.41
N SER A 372 -9.91 1.09 19.84
CA SER A 372 -11.00 1.79 19.13
C SER A 372 -10.62 2.17 17.71
N GLY A 373 -9.37 2.58 17.49
CA GLY A 373 -8.94 2.89 16.14
C GLY A 373 -8.51 1.68 15.31
N VAL A 374 -7.97 0.63 15.93
CA VAL A 374 -7.74 -0.66 15.21
C VAL A 374 -9.07 -1.24 14.76
N ALA A 375 -10.10 -1.15 15.60
CA ALA A 375 -11.47 -1.58 15.29
C ALA A 375 -12.06 -0.83 14.09
N VAL A 376 -11.75 0.46 13.90
CA VAL A 376 -12.19 1.19 12.70
C VAL A 376 -11.55 0.63 11.42
N VAL A 377 -10.24 0.38 11.43
CA VAL A 377 -9.57 -0.24 10.27
C VAL A 377 -10.10 -1.65 10.01
N TRP A 378 -10.27 -2.45 11.07
CA TRP A 378 -10.82 -3.79 10.97
C TRP A 378 -12.24 -3.82 10.41
N THR A 379 -13.15 -3.00 10.93
CA THR A 379 -14.55 -2.94 10.46
C THR A 379 -14.66 -2.45 9.02
N THR A 380 -13.84 -1.47 8.61
CA THR A 380 -13.81 -1.00 7.22
C THR A 380 -13.27 -2.06 6.27
N ALA A 381 -12.18 -2.74 6.63
CA ALA A 381 -11.59 -3.81 5.84
C ALA A 381 -12.55 -5.00 5.67
N ILE A 382 -13.22 -5.45 6.74
CA ILE A 382 -14.20 -6.54 6.67
C ILE A 382 -15.40 -6.17 5.82
N ARG A 383 -15.88 -4.91 5.89
CA ARG A 383 -16.94 -4.45 4.98
C ARG A 383 -16.53 -4.54 3.53
N ILE A 384 -15.29 -4.18 3.20
CA ILE A 384 -14.76 -4.28 1.84
C ILE A 384 -14.69 -5.76 1.42
N MET A 385 -14.10 -6.63 2.25
CA MET A 385 -14.04 -8.08 1.96
C MET A 385 -15.45 -8.69 1.80
N GLY A 386 -16.41 -8.28 2.64
CA GLY A 386 -17.79 -8.73 2.56
C GLY A 386 -18.49 -8.28 1.28
N ILE A 387 -18.29 -7.04 0.85
CA ILE A 387 -18.82 -6.53 -0.43
C ILE A 387 -18.21 -7.29 -1.61
N LEU A 388 -16.90 -7.56 -1.59
CA LEU A 388 -16.22 -8.35 -2.61
C LEU A 388 -16.78 -9.77 -2.68
N LEU A 389 -16.96 -10.43 -1.53
CA LEU A 389 -17.57 -11.77 -1.44
C LEU A 389 -19.00 -11.76 -2.00
N LEU A 390 -19.84 -10.82 -1.58
CA LEU A 390 -21.22 -10.71 -2.08
C LEU A 390 -21.27 -10.45 -3.59
N SER A 391 -20.34 -9.65 -4.11
CA SER A 391 -20.23 -9.38 -5.56
C SER A 391 -19.81 -10.63 -6.33
N ALA A 392 -18.85 -11.40 -5.79
CA ALA A 392 -18.43 -12.68 -6.34
C ALA A 392 -19.59 -13.69 -6.40
N VAL A 393 -20.32 -13.81 -5.30
CA VAL A 393 -21.47 -14.70 -5.19
C VAL A 393 -22.55 -14.28 -6.17
N ALA A 394 -22.87 -12.98 -6.26
CA ALA A 394 -23.84 -12.47 -7.22
C ALA A 394 -23.46 -12.81 -8.68
N GLY A 395 -22.19 -12.65 -9.05
CA GLY A 395 -21.69 -13.05 -10.37
C GLY A 395 -21.78 -14.56 -10.63
N SER A 396 -21.46 -15.38 -9.62
CA SER A 396 -21.58 -16.84 -9.72
C SER A 396 -23.02 -17.33 -9.82
N VAL A 397 -23.95 -16.70 -9.11
CA VAL A 397 -25.39 -17.01 -9.17
C VAL A 397 -25.96 -16.61 -10.53
N ALA A 398 -25.54 -15.48 -11.10
CA ALA A 398 -25.93 -15.09 -12.44
C ALA A 398 -25.45 -16.10 -13.50
N ALA A 399 -24.24 -16.65 -13.35
CA ALA A 399 -23.72 -17.70 -14.22
C ALA A 399 -24.51 -19.03 -14.10
N LEU A 400 -24.94 -19.37 -12.88
CA LEU A 400 -25.80 -20.54 -12.64
C LEU A 400 -27.19 -20.36 -13.27
N ILE A 401 -27.81 -19.19 -13.12
CA ILE A 401 -29.12 -18.88 -13.74
C ILE A 401 -29.02 -18.89 -15.27
N ALA A 402 -27.90 -18.43 -15.83
CA ALA A 402 -27.64 -18.46 -17.26
C ALA A 402 -27.34 -19.86 -17.82
N GLY A 403 -27.31 -20.90 -16.97
CA GLY A 403 -27.06 -22.29 -17.37
C GLY A 403 -25.61 -22.58 -17.75
N GLN A 404 -24.67 -21.71 -17.36
CA GLN A 404 -23.26 -21.82 -17.74
C GLN A 404 -22.45 -22.71 -16.78
N THR A 405 -23.03 -23.12 -15.64
CA THR A 405 -22.41 -24.01 -14.64
C THR A 405 -23.35 -25.05 -14.10
N GLY A 406 -22.80 -26.22 -13.76
CA GLY A 406 -23.51 -27.22 -12.97
C GLY A 406 -23.63 -26.83 -11.50
N LEU A 407 -24.65 -27.35 -10.82
CA LEU A 407 -24.87 -27.17 -9.37
C LEU A 407 -23.69 -27.64 -8.52
N GLN A 408 -23.00 -28.69 -8.95
CA GLN A 408 -21.86 -29.27 -8.25
C GLN A 408 -20.65 -28.31 -8.26
N ASP A 409 -20.31 -27.77 -9.42
CA ASP A 409 -19.22 -26.80 -9.63
C ASP A 409 -19.48 -25.48 -8.90
N TRP A 410 -20.73 -25.01 -8.95
CA TRP A 410 -21.16 -23.86 -8.17
C TRP A 410 -21.02 -24.07 -6.66
N SER A 411 -21.38 -25.25 -6.15
CA SER A 411 -21.23 -25.55 -4.72
C SER A 411 -19.75 -25.56 -4.30
N HIS A 412 -18.87 -26.09 -5.15
CA HIS A 412 -17.44 -26.16 -4.89
C HIS A 412 -16.79 -24.77 -4.88
N THR A 413 -17.11 -23.92 -5.86
CA THR A 413 -16.64 -22.53 -5.92
C THR A 413 -17.11 -21.71 -4.73
N LEU A 414 -18.35 -21.92 -4.26
CA LEU A 414 -18.90 -21.24 -3.08
C LEU A 414 -18.18 -21.66 -1.78
N ILE A 415 -17.89 -22.96 -1.61
CA ILE A 415 -17.14 -23.48 -0.46
C ILE A 415 -15.74 -22.85 -0.40
N TRP A 416 -15.04 -22.75 -1.54
CA TRP A 416 -13.72 -22.11 -1.61
C TRP A 416 -13.76 -20.61 -1.37
N LEU A 417 -14.76 -19.90 -1.91
CA LEU A 417 -14.98 -18.48 -1.64
C LEU A 417 -15.18 -18.18 -0.16
N LEU A 418 -15.98 -19.01 0.53
CA LEU A 418 -16.20 -18.91 1.97
C LEU A 418 -14.92 -19.19 2.76
N TYR A 419 -14.19 -20.24 2.39
CA TYR A 419 -12.91 -20.58 3.02
C TYR A 419 -11.90 -19.43 2.90
N PHE A 420 -11.72 -18.87 1.70
CA PHE A 420 -10.84 -17.73 1.49
C PHE A 420 -11.26 -16.52 2.31
N PHE A 421 -12.56 -16.19 2.34
CA PHE A 421 -13.07 -15.09 3.15
C PHE A 421 -12.71 -15.27 4.63
N LEU A 422 -12.99 -16.43 5.22
CA LEU A 422 -12.70 -16.72 6.63
C LEU A 422 -11.19 -16.69 6.91
N PHE A 423 -10.40 -17.29 6.04
CA PHE A 423 -8.95 -17.33 6.16
C PHE A 423 -8.34 -15.92 6.13
N TYR A 424 -8.75 -15.07 5.18
CA TYR A 424 -8.24 -13.71 5.07
C TYR A 424 -8.75 -12.79 6.17
N VAL A 425 -9.97 -12.98 6.68
CA VAL A 425 -10.47 -12.26 7.86
C VAL A 425 -9.63 -12.63 9.09
N LEU A 426 -9.35 -13.92 9.29
CA LEU A 426 -8.52 -14.39 10.39
C LEU A 426 -7.09 -13.84 10.27
N ALA A 427 -6.49 -13.93 9.09
CA ALA A 427 -5.16 -13.37 8.83
C ALA A 427 -5.13 -11.85 9.08
N LEU A 428 -6.13 -11.10 8.60
CA LEU A 428 -6.28 -9.67 8.87
C LEU A 428 -6.31 -9.38 10.37
N THR A 429 -7.07 -10.15 11.15
CA THR A 429 -7.16 -9.95 12.61
C THR A 429 -5.80 -10.14 13.29
N VAL A 430 -5.11 -11.23 12.98
CA VAL A 430 -3.78 -11.54 13.54
C VAL A 430 -2.79 -10.43 13.16
N MET A 431 -2.79 -10.01 11.90
CA MET A 431 -1.87 -9.00 11.39
C MET A 431 -2.09 -7.61 12.01
N LEU A 432 -3.33 -7.14 12.10
CA LEU A 432 -3.62 -5.84 12.71
C LEU A 432 -3.23 -5.80 14.19
N CYS A 433 -3.33 -6.92 14.90
CA CYS A 433 -2.93 -7.04 16.30
C CYS A 433 -1.40 -7.12 16.46
N LEU A 434 -0.71 -7.90 15.62
CA LEU A 434 0.76 -7.97 15.60
C LEU A 434 1.39 -6.62 15.30
N LEU A 435 0.79 -5.82 14.40
CA LEU A 435 1.28 -4.47 14.09
C LEU A 435 1.24 -3.53 15.30
N GLN A 436 0.46 -3.81 16.35
CA GLN A 436 0.45 -2.99 17.58
C GLN A 436 1.75 -3.14 18.41
N LEU A 437 2.58 -4.13 18.09
CA LEU A 437 3.90 -4.32 18.68
C LEU A 437 4.86 -3.17 18.31
N GLU A 438 4.54 -2.37 17.29
CA GLU A 438 5.27 -1.14 16.91
C GLU A 438 5.51 -0.25 18.13
N TYR A 439 4.48 -0.02 18.94
CA TYR A 439 4.56 0.83 20.13
C TYR A 439 5.46 0.22 21.23
N TYR A 440 5.54 -1.11 21.32
CA TYR A 440 6.46 -1.79 22.23
C TYR A 440 7.91 -1.63 21.76
N THR A 441 8.16 -1.71 20.44
CA THR A 441 9.51 -1.59 19.88
C THR A 441 10.12 -0.20 20.03
N MET A 442 9.30 0.83 20.26
CA MET A 442 9.79 2.17 20.62
C MET A 442 10.55 2.20 21.96
N LYS A 443 10.29 1.25 22.87
CA LYS A 443 11.06 1.09 24.13
C LYS A 443 12.43 0.47 23.90
N ALA A 444 12.51 -0.52 23.01
CA ALA A 444 13.69 -1.32 22.76
C ALA A 444 14.03 -1.27 21.26
N PRO A 445 14.94 -0.36 20.82
CA PRO A 445 15.25 -0.17 19.40
C PRO A 445 15.82 -1.43 18.74
N VAL A 446 16.41 -2.34 19.52
CA VAL A 446 16.87 -3.66 19.06
C VAL A 446 15.70 -4.55 18.59
N LEU A 447 14.53 -4.44 19.24
CA LEU A 447 13.31 -5.11 18.80
C LEU A 447 12.68 -4.45 17.57
N GLY A 448 13.12 -3.25 17.17
CA GLY A 448 12.70 -2.64 15.90
C GLY A 448 13.05 -3.50 14.69
N ILE A 449 14.06 -4.38 14.82
CA ILE A 449 14.40 -5.39 13.81
C ILE A 449 13.23 -6.38 13.60
N LEU A 450 12.44 -6.69 14.65
CA LEU A 450 11.26 -7.55 14.58
C LEU A 450 10.06 -6.87 13.89
N MET A 451 10.01 -5.53 13.87
CA MET A 451 8.96 -4.82 13.12
C MET A 451 9.14 -4.92 11.62
N PHE A 452 10.38 -5.11 11.14
CA PHE A 452 10.63 -5.32 9.72
C PHE A 452 9.90 -6.56 9.18
N PRO A 453 10.07 -7.79 9.72
CA PRO A 453 9.33 -8.94 9.25
C PRO A 453 7.82 -8.84 9.52
N VAL A 454 7.37 -8.22 10.62
CA VAL A 454 5.92 -8.07 10.91
C VAL A 454 5.24 -7.10 9.92
N SER A 455 5.84 -5.94 9.65
CA SER A 455 5.34 -4.99 8.65
C SER A 455 5.35 -5.60 7.26
N LEU A 456 6.39 -6.37 6.95
CA LEU A 456 6.54 -7.07 5.69
C LEU A 456 5.51 -8.18 5.49
N LEU A 457 5.21 -8.95 6.53
CA LEU A 457 4.14 -9.96 6.52
C LEU A 457 2.78 -9.29 6.31
N GLY A 458 2.62 -8.02 6.70
CA GLY A 458 1.44 -7.18 6.39
C GLY A 458 1.38 -6.78 4.93
N LEU A 459 2.50 -6.29 4.39
CA LEU A 459 2.65 -5.80 3.02
C LEU A 459 2.61 -6.91 1.96
N MET A 460 3.01 -8.12 2.33
CA MET A 460 3.09 -9.28 1.43
C MET A 460 2.18 -10.42 1.89
N GLY A 461 1.22 -10.14 2.79
CA GLY A 461 0.38 -11.14 3.44
C GLY A 461 -0.31 -12.07 2.44
N GLY A 462 -0.84 -11.52 1.35
CA GLY A 462 -1.40 -12.33 0.26
C GLY A 462 -0.44 -13.40 -0.24
N VAL A 463 0.82 -13.08 -0.50
CA VAL A 463 1.82 -13.98 -1.09
C VAL A 463 2.38 -14.97 -0.07
N PHE A 464 2.67 -14.52 1.16
CA PHE A 464 3.21 -15.39 2.21
C PHE A 464 2.17 -16.38 2.73
N LEU A 465 0.95 -15.92 3.00
CA LEU A 465 -0.15 -16.77 3.45
C LEU A 465 -0.46 -17.85 2.40
N ASN A 466 -0.32 -17.49 1.13
CA ASN A 466 -0.51 -18.40 0.01
C ASN A 466 0.49 -19.55 -0.06
N LYS A 467 1.76 -19.30 0.30
CA LYS A 467 2.83 -20.30 0.22
C LYS A 467 2.99 -21.10 1.52
N PHE A 468 2.82 -20.47 2.69
CA PHE A 468 3.00 -21.14 3.99
C PHE A 468 1.83 -22.05 4.38
N PHE A 469 0.60 -21.70 3.99
CA PHE A 469 -0.58 -22.52 4.26
C PHE A 469 -0.96 -23.43 3.10
N SER A 470 -0.05 -23.62 2.14
CA SER A 470 -0.17 -24.60 1.05
C SER A 470 -1.50 -24.52 0.30
N LEU A 471 -2.04 -23.30 0.14
CA LEU A 471 -3.23 -23.08 -0.66
C LEU A 471 -2.90 -23.49 -2.11
N PRO A 472 -3.55 -24.53 -2.68
CA PRO A 472 -3.15 -25.15 -3.93
C PRO A 472 -2.86 -24.10 -5.01
N ALA A 473 -1.69 -24.22 -5.66
CA ALA A 473 -1.30 -23.32 -6.75
C ALA A 473 -2.23 -23.48 -7.95
N GLU A 474 -2.77 -24.69 -8.13
CA GLU A 474 -3.79 -25.04 -9.11
C GLU A 474 -4.96 -25.68 -8.36
N LEU A 475 -6.07 -24.95 -8.27
CA LEU A 475 -7.34 -25.48 -7.80
C LEU A 475 -7.86 -26.44 -8.86
N HIS A 476 -7.42 -27.70 -8.79
CA HIS A 476 -8.00 -28.78 -9.56
C HIS A 476 -9.41 -29.05 -9.02
N THR A 477 -10.32 -29.37 -9.94
CA THR A 477 -11.70 -29.71 -9.63
C THR A 477 -11.73 -30.91 -8.68
N GLY A 478 -12.43 -30.77 -7.54
CA GLY A 478 -12.69 -31.86 -6.59
C GLY A 478 -11.85 -31.88 -5.30
N ILE A 479 -10.93 -30.93 -5.09
CA ILE A 479 -10.18 -30.80 -3.84
C ILE A 479 -10.93 -29.86 -2.88
N LEU A 480 -11.40 -30.39 -1.75
CA LEU A 480 -12.03 -29.61 -0.69
C LEU A 480 -10.96 -28.83 0.12
N PRO A 481 -11.29 -27.62 0.62
CA PRO A 481 -10.36 -26.85 1.43
C PRO A 481 -10.13 -27.51 2.80
N ASP A 482 -8.89 -27.42 3.29
CA ASP A 482 -8.52 -27.96 4.60
C ASP A 482 -8.90 -26.99 5.74
N TRP A 483 -10.08 -27.22 6.30
CA TRP A 483 -10.60 -26.45 7.43
C TRP A 483 -9.75 -26.55 8.70
N SER A 484 -8.93 -27.59 8.84
CA SER A 484 -8.10 -27.79 10.03
C SER A 484 -7.03 -26.70 10.15
N ILE A 485 -6.46 -26.27 9.02
CA ILE A 485 -5.47 -25.19 8.95
C ILE A 485 -6.05 -23.90 9.53
N LEU A 486 -7.29 -23.57 9.17
CA LEU A 486 -8.00 -22.39 9.68
C LEU A 486 -8.21 -22.49 11.19
N GLY A 487 -8.54 -23.69 11.69
CA GLY A 487 -8.63 -23.99 13.12
C GLY A 487 -7.30 -23.80 13.86
N TRP A 488 -6.19 -24.29 13.32
CA TRP A 488 -4.85 -24.14 13.92
C TRP A 488 -4.38 -22.68 13.95
N ILE A 489 -4.62 -21.91 12.89
CA ILE A 489 -4.32 -20.48 12.86
C ILE A 489 -5.17 -19.75 13.90
N ALA A 490 -6.43 -20.12 14.08
CA ALA A 490 -7.28 -19.52 15.09
C ALA A 490 -6.80 -19.87 16.50
N LEU A 491 -6.42 -21.12 16.74
CA LEU A 491 -5.98 -21.59 18.06
C LEU A 491 -4.64 -20.98 18.49
N ILE A 492 -3.68 -20.83 17.58
CA ILE A 492 -2.33 -20.35 17.91
C ILE A 492 -2.19 -18.84 17.62
N GLY A 493 -2.69 -18.40 16.48
CA GLY A 493 -2.52 -17.04 15.98
C GLY A 493 -3.32 -16.00 16.77
N LEU A 494 -4.60 -16.27 17.10
CA LEU A 494 -5.42 -15.30 17.84
C LEU A 494 -4.90 -15.05 19.26
N PRO A 495 -4.55 -16.05 20.08
CA PRO A 495 -4.01 -15.78 21.42
C PRO A 495 -2.71 -14.99 21.37
N ALA A 496 -1.78 -15.37 20.48
CA ALA A 496 -0.52 -14.64 20.30
C ALA A 496 -0.76 -13.18 19.87
N ALA A 497 -1.69 -12.96 18.94
CA ALA A 497 -2.11 -11.63 18.49
C ALA A 497 -2.75 -10.81 19.63
N LEU A 498 -3.63 -11.41 20.43
CA LEU A 498 -4.31 -10.75 21.54
C LEU A 498 -3.33 -10.32 22.64
N CYS A 499 -2.25 -11.06 22.88
CA CYS A 499 -1.18 -10.65 23.80
C CYS A 499 -0.41 -9.40 23.34
N CYS A 500 -0.40 -9.10 22.04
CA CYS A 500 0.33 -7.96 21.48
C CYS A 500 -0.38 -6.61 21.75
N ILE A 501 -1.71 -6.62 21.85
CA ILE A 501 -2.52 -5.42 22.10
C ILE A 501 -2.21 -4.75 23.45
N PRO A 502 -2.25 -5.45 24.61
CA PRO A 502 -1.92 -4.83 25.89
C PRO A 502 -0.43 -4.44 25.97
N ALA A 503 0.45 -5.18 25.30
CA ALA A 503 1.86 -4.83 25.19
C ALA A 503 2.05 -3.49 24.46
N GLY A 504 1.40 -3.29 23.31
CA GLY A 504 1.41 -2.01 22.59
C GLY A 504 0.77 -0.87 23.39
N ALA A 505 -0.38 -1.12 24.03
CA ALA A 505 -1.12 -0.11 24.79
C ALA A 505 -0.34 0.45 25.99
N ARG A 506 0.45 -0.39 26.69
CA ARG A 506 1.31 0.05 27.81
C ARG A 506 2.32 1.11 27.36
N TYR A 507 2.89 0.95 26.17
CA TYR A 507 3.95 1.82 25.64
C TYR A 507 3.48 2.86 24.62
N TYR A 508 2.16 2.96 24.38
CA TYR A 508 1.58 3.93 23.45
C TYR A 508 2.04 5.37 23.70
N HIS A 509 2.25 5.76 24.96
CA HIS A 509 2.77 7.07 25.37
C HIS A 509 4.22 7.36 24.94
N LEU A 510 5.05 6.33 24.71
CA LEU A 510 6.43 6.50 24.25
C LEU A 510 6.52 7.05 22.82
N SER A 511 5.43 7.00 22.05
CA SER A 511 5.34 7.69 20.76
C SER A 511 5.50 9.22 20.90
N LEU A 512 5.19 9.80 22.08
CA LEU A 512 5.46 11.21 22.40
C LEU A 512 6.91 11.48 22.80
N SER A 513 7.57 10.52 23.45
CA SER A 513 8.96 10.72 23.86
C SER A 513 9.84 10.82 22.61
N ARG A 514 10.43 11.98 22.39
CA ARG A 514 11.57 12.09 21.47
C ARG A 514 12.64 11.12 21.97
N PRO A 515 13.33 10.34 21.12
CA PRO A 515 14.63 9.85 21.51
C PRO A 515 15.44 11.10 21.86
N ALA A 516 15.76 11.26 23.14
CA ALA A 516 16.67 12.29 23.59
C ALA A 516 17.98 12.02 22.86
N GLY A 517 18.26 12.82 21.83
CA GLY A 517 19.61 12.98 21.34
C GLY A 517 20.42 13.55 22.50
N LYS A 518 21.06 12.68 23.29
CA LYS A 518 22.30 13.04 24.01
C LYS A 518 23.24 13.59 22.92
N LYS A 519 23.79 14.81 22.97
CA LYS A 519 24.18 15.61 24.13
C LYS A 519 23.87 17.10 23.89
N GLN A 520 23.27 17.75 24.88
CA GLN A 520 23.77 19.03 25.35
C GLN A 520 24.89 18.68 26.35
N ALA A 521 26.12 19.00 25.97
CA ALA A 521 27.29 19.25 26.81
C ALA A 521 28.40 19.67 25.84
#